data_AF-A0A2N5CFI7-F1
#
_entry.id   AF-A0A2N5CFI7-F1
#
_cell.length_a   1.000
_cell.length_b   1.000
_cell.length_c   1.000
_cell.angle_alpha   90.00
_cell.angle_beta   90.00
_cell.angle_gamma   90.00
#
_symmetry.space_group_name_H-M   'P 1'
#
loop_
_entity.id
_entity.type
_entity.pdbx_description
1 polymer ?
#
loop_
_entity_poly.entity_id
_entity_poly.type
_entity_poly.pdbx_seq_one_letter_code
_entity_poly.pdbx_strand_id
1 'polypeptide(L)' 'MTDLSVSQHFSANTANAADTVALRDDERQPCEVWTRVMGYHRPVESFNIGKKGEHAERRFFDEQRCQG' A
#
# COMPACT_ATOMS: atom_id res chain seq x y z
N MET A 1 -10.78 -24.66 51.16
CA MET A 1 -11.27 -23.27 51.17
C MET A 1 -10.71 -22.65 49.91
N THR A 2 -11.58 -22.44 48.93
CA THR A 2 -11.34 -21.86 47.59
C THR A 2 -10.37 -20.68 47.65
N ASP A 3 -9.44 -20.55 46.70
CA ASP A 3 -9.79 -19.79 45.50
C ASP A 3 -9.04 -20.27 44.23
N LEU A 4 -9.79 -20.98 43.38
CA LEU A 4 -9.50 -21.23 41.97
C LEU A 4 -9.92 -19.98 41.17
N SER A 5 -9.15 -18.87 41.21
CA SER A 5 -9.44 -17.75 40.29
C SER A 5 -8.23 -16.86 39.97
N VAL A 6 -7.27 -17.41 39.23
CA VAL A 6 -6.58 -16.57 38.23
C VAL A 6 -6.39 -17.38 36.95
N SER A 7 -7.51 -17.79 36.36
CA SER A 7 -7.54 -17.94 34.90
C SER A 7 -7.60 -16.53 34.33
N GLN A 8 -6.43 -15.89 34.16
CA GLN A 8 -6.36 -14.73 33.29
C GLN A 8 -6.71 -15.20 31.89
N HIS A 9 -7.95 -14.92 31.52
CA HIS A 9 -8.48 -15.02 30.18
C HIS A 9 -7.56 -14.20 29.27
N PHE A 10 -6.59 -14.85 28.62
CA PHE A 10 -6.07 -14.37 27.35
C PHE A 10 -7.21 -14.55 26.34
N SER A 11 -8.20 -13.67 26.43
CA SER A 11 -9.17 -13.50 25.35
C SER A 11 -8.36 -12.98 24.18
N ALA A 12 -7.99 -13.87 23.27
CA ALA A 12 -7.61 -13.49 21.92
C ALA A 12 -8.77 -12.66 21.40
N ASN A 13 -8.60 -11.34 21.45
CA ASN A 13 -9.56 -10.43 20.85
C ASN A 13 -9.43 -10.67 19.35
N THR A 14 -10.26 -11.57 18.82
CA THR A 14 -10.50 -11.72 17.39
C THR A 14 -11.21 -10.45 16.93
N ALA A 15 -10.47 -9.34 16.94
CA ALA A 15 -10.89 -8.11 16.32
C ALA A 15 -11.00 -8.41 14.83
N ASN A 16 -12.22 -8.28 14.31
CA ASN A 16 -12.55 -8.41 12.90
C ASN A 16 -11.46 -7.78 12.03
N ALA A 17 -10.90 -8.56 11.12
CA ALA A 17 -9.85 -8.14 10.17
C ALA A 17 -10.36 -7.14 9.09
N ALA A 18 -11.38 -6.34 9.39
CA ALA A 18 -12.10 -5.52 8.43
C ALA A 18 -12.36 -4.07 8.89
N ASP A 19 -11.79 -3.63 10.03
CA ASP A 19 -11.73 -2.19 10.33
C ASP A 19 -10.55 -1.58 9.55
N THR A 20 -10.80 -1.24 8.30
CA THR A 20 -9.88 -0.41 7.51
C THR A 20 -9.80 0.97 8.17
N VAL A 21 -8.68 1.25 8.85
CA VAL A 21 -8.42 2.59 9.41
C VAL A 21 -8.31 3.59 8.24
N ALA A 22 -9.35 4.39 8.03
CA ALA A 22 -9.38 5.44 7.03
C ALA A 22 -8.71 6.71 7.60
N LEU A 23 -7.50 7.01 7.14
CA LEU A 23 -6.78 8.24 7.49
C LEU A 23 -7.37 9.44 6.76
N ARG A 24 -7.48 10.57 7.46
CA ARG A 24 -7.75 11.90 6.87
C ARG A 24 -6.54 12.34 6.06
N ASP A 25 -6.73 13.23 5.08
CA ASP A 25 -5.63 13.65 4.19
C ASP A 25 -4.50 14.38 4.95
N ASP A 26 -4.82 15.12 6.02
CA ASP A 26 -3.85 15.78 6.89
C ASP A 26 -3.01 14.82 7.74
N GLU A 27 -3.49 13.57 7.91
CA GLU A 27 -2.80 12.52 8.65
C GLU A 27 -1.88 11.68 7.75
N ARG A 28 -1.96 11.87 6.42
CA ARG A 28 -1.15 11.12 5.46
C ARG A 28 0.22 11.76 5.29
N GLN A 29 1.25 10.92 5.24
CA GLN A 29 2.57 11.34 4.80
C GLN A 29 2.64 11.28 3.26
N PRO A 30 3.11 12.35 2.58
CA PRO A 30 3.38 12.29 1.14
C PRO A 30 4.36 11.16 0.80
N CYS A 31 4.08 10.43 -0.28
CA CYS A 31 4.94 9.37 -0.77
C CYS A 31 5.57 9.76 -2.11
N GLU A 32 6.87 9.53 -2.24
CA GLU A 32 7.55 9.71 -3.52
C GLU A 32 7.35 8.47 -4.39
N VAL A 33 6.86 8.69 -5.62
CA VAL A 33 6.75 7.62 -6.62
C VAL A 33 8.00 7.62 -7.49
N TRP A 34 8.67 6.47 -7.55
CA TRP A 34 9.88 6.27 -8.34
C TRP A 34 9.65 5.23 -9.44
N THR A 35 10.19 5.49 -10.63
CA THR A 35 10.11 4.56 -11.77
C THR A 35 11.47 4.38 -12.42
N ARG A 36 11.64 3.27 -13.15
CA ARG A 36 12.82 3.07 -14.00
C ARG A 36 12.76 3.93 -15.26
N VAL A 37 13.89 4.55 -15.58
CA VAL A 37 14.18 5.27 -16.83
C VAL A 37 15.50 4.76 -17.35
N MET A 38 15.50 4.08 -18.50
CA MET A 38 16.71 3.55 -19.14
C MET A 38 17.66 2.77 -18.19
N GLY A 39 17.10 2.09 -17.19
CA GLY A 39 17.85 1.24 -16.25
C GLY A 39 18.02 1.78 -14.82
N TYR A 40 17.93 3.09 -14.59
CA TYR A 40 18.05 3.69 -13.25
C TYR A 40 16.71 4.16 -12.68
N HIS A 41 16.61 4.31 -11.36
CA HIS A 41 15.41 4.84 -10.70
C HIS A 41 15.44 6.37 -10.67
N ARG A 42 14.30 6.99 -11.01
CA ARG A 42 14.10 8.44 -10.97
C ARG A 42 12.73 8.74 -10.36
N PRO A 43 12.59 9.80 -9.55
CA PRO A 43 11.28 10.24 -9.06
C PRO A 43 10.41 10.66 -10.24
N VAL A 44 9.14 10.25 -10.24
CA VAL A 44 8.16 10.67 -11.25
C VAL A 44 7.94 12.18 -11.19
N GLU A 45 8.00 12.79 -10.00
CA GLU A 45 7.87 14.23 -9.80
C GLU A 45 8.95 15.06 -10.52
N SER A 46 10.12 14.47 -10.75
CA SER A 46 11.24 15.10 -11.48
C SER A 46 10.98 15.22 -13.00
N PHE A 47 9.90 14.66 -13.53
CA PHE A 47 9.68 14.59 -14.98
C PHE A 47 9.29 15.95 -15.57
N ASN A 48 9.90 16.27 -16.71
CA ASN A 48 9.45 17.38 -17.54
C ASN A 48 8.18 17.01 -18.32
N ILE A 49 7.56 17.97 -19.02
CA ILE A 49 6.29 17.78 -19.73
C ILE A 49 6.36 16.62 -20.73
N GLY A 50 7.42 16.55 -21.54
CA GLY A 50 7.60 15.45 -22.51
C GLY A 50 7.69 14.08 -21.85
N LYS A 51 8.43 13.97 -20.73
CA LYS A 51 8.58 12.71 -20.01
C LYS A 51 7.31 12.30 -19.28
N LYS A 52 6.49 13.25 -18.80
CA LYS A 52 5.15 12.98 -18.26
C LYS A 52 4.25 12.36 -19.33
N GLY A 53 4.28 12.89 -20.56
CA GLY A 53 3.56 12.32 -21.71
C GLY A 53 3.99 10.88 -22.02
N GLU A 54 5.30 10.66 -22.21
CA GLU A 54 5.85 9.31 -22.45
C GLU A 54 5.48 8.33 -21.32
N HIS A 55 5.49 8.78 -20.06
CA HIS A 55 5.13 7.94 -18.93
C HIS A 55 3.65 7.55 -18.92
N ALA A 56 2.76 8.48 -19.27
CA ALA A 56 1.31 8.24 -19.34
C ALA A 56 0.92 7.24 -20.44
N GLU A 57 1.72 7.15 -21.52
CA GLU A 57 1.51 6.22 -22.63
C GLU A 57 2.03 4.80 -22.34
N ARG A 58 2.69 4.57 -21.19
CA ARG A 58 3.21 3.25 -20.83
C ARG A 58 2.07 2.27 -20.60
N ARG A 59 2.20 1.08 -21.19
CA ARG A 59 1.28 -0.04 -20.97
C ARG A 59 1.82 -0.94 -19.86
N PHE A 60 0.99 -1.22 -18.88
CA PHE A 60 1.30 -2.15 -17.81
C PHE A 60 0.92 -3.56 -18.24
N PHE A 61 1.63 -4.53 -17.66
CA PHE A 61 1.22 -5.92 -17.76
C PHE A 61 -0.14 -6.11 -17.09
N ASP A 62 -1.00 -6.88 -17.73
CA ASP A 62 -2.34 -7.21 -17.26
C ASP A 62 -2.48 -8.73 -17.36
N GLU A 63 -2.42 -9.41 -16.21
CA GLU A 63 -2.40 -10.86 -16.13
C GLU A 63 -3.63 -11.49 -16.79
N GLN A 64 -4.79 -10.85 -16.67
CA GLN A 64 -6.04 -11.35 -17.24
C GLN A 64 -5.98 -11.42 -18.77
N ARG A 65 -5.19 -10.55 -19.42
CA ARG A 65 -4.98 -10.57 -20.88
C ARG A 65 -4.05 -11.67 -21.36
N CYS A 66 -3.36 -12.37 -20.45
CA CYS A 66 -2.39 -13.41 -20.77
C CYS A 66 -2.87 -14.82 -20.43
N GLN A 67 -4.08 -14.97 -19.87
CA GLN A 67 -4.69 -16.27 -19.58
C GLN A 67 -5.32 -16.83 -20.87
N GLY A 68 -4.67 -17.85 -21.44
CA GLY A 68 -5.17 -18.66 -22.55
C GLY A 68 -5.47 -20.08 -22.10
#